data_AF-A0A2E5B4I5-F1
#
_entry.id   AF-A0A2E5B4I5-F1
#
_cell.length_a   1.000
_cell.length_b   1.000
_cell.length_c   1.000
_cell.angle_alpha   90.00
_cell.angle_beta   90.00
_cell.angle_gamma   90.00
#
_symmetry.space_group_name_H-M   'P 1'
#
loop_
_entity.id
_entity.type
_entity.pdbx_description
1 polymer ?
#
loop_
_entity_poly.entity_id
_entity_poly.type
_entity_poly.pdbx_seq_one_letter_code
_entity_poly.pdbx_strand_id
1 'polypeptide(L)'
;MSNKSTKSKYVRPATKTVMGFQIGKNKKTKVNLYLLLLTIAAVVSPFLHLFYLYNDKEGIFGYAYMSSFLYSLSLPVMALSFGLILKFLSKYIPLDFIKPITYISNLIIFLGFFFLTYTFLSIQDFSLFTYYGVLIAVSIFLTFIAHFLHRAAITTEQRLKKIISKLFDFIILETPRKHVSEEKQIDYVISYEKIINEIGDE
;
A
#
# COMPACT_ATOMS: atom_id res chain seq x y z
N MET A 1 -34.58 -55.92 2.95
CA MET A 1 -33.15 -55.88 2.55
C MET A 1 -33.10 -55.19 1.19
N SER A 2 -32.40 -54.10 0.88
CA SER A 2 -31.18 -53.52 1.41
C SER A 2 -31.23 -51.99 1.29
N ASN A 3 -30.64 -51.37 2.31
CA ASN A 3 -30.31 -49.98 2.52
C ASN A 3 -29.33 -49.44 1.45
N LYS A 4 -29.39 -48.14 1.09
CA LYS A 4 -28.23 -47.36 0.58
C LYS A 4 -28.46 -45.85 0.68
N SER A 5 -28.23 -45.36 1.90
CA SER A 5 -27.52 -44.13 2.28
C SER A 5 -27.22 -43.08 1.20
N THR A 6 -27.85 -41.92 1.42
CA THR A 6 -27.42 -40.56 1.09
C THR A 6 -25.95 -40.28 1.41
N LYS A 7 -25.22 -39.68 0.46
CA LYS A 7 -24.03 -38.83 0.73
C LYS A 7 -23.99 -37.65 -0.24
N SER A 8 -24.73 -36.59 0.11
CA SER A 8 -24.50 -35.26 -0.45
C SER A 8 -23.17 -34.73 0.08
N LYS A 9 -22.18 -34.61 -0.80
CA LYS A 9 -20.84 -34.12 -0.47
C LYS A 9 -20.85 -32.59 -0.55
N TYR A 10 -21.50 -31.92 0.40
CA TYR A 10 -21.30 -30.49 0.62
C TYR A 10 -19.88 -30.28 1.15
N VAL A 11 -18.96 -29.94 0.25
CA VAL A 11 -17.63 -29.46 0.59
C VAL A 11 -17.80 -28.08 1.20
N ARG A 12 -17.61 -27.95 2.52
CA ARG A 12 -17.51 -26.64 3.18
C ARG A 12 -16.36 -25.86 2.53
N PRO A 13 -16.57 -24.64 2.01
CA PRO A 13 -15.44 -23.80 1.62
C PRO A 13 -14.67 -23.46 2.89
N ALA A 14 -13.38 -23.81 2.91
CA ALA A 14 -12.49 -23.43 3.99
C ALA A 14 -12.49 -21.90 4.11
N THR A 15 -12.92 -21.39 5.27
CA THR A 15 -12.88 -19.99 5.63
C THR A 15 -11.43 -19.51 5.60
N LYS A 16 -11.08 -18.72 4.58
CA LYS A 16 -9.82 -17.97 4.49
C LYS A 16 -9.84 -16.80 5.48
N THR A 17 -9.71 -17.11 6.75
CA THR A 17 -9.45 -16.12 7.80
C THR A 17 -8.35 -16.71 8.66
N VAL A 18 -7.22 -16.00 8.74
CA VAL A 18 -5.96 -16.25 9.50
C VAL A 18 -4.72 -16.61 8.66
N MET A 19 -4.80 -17.12 7.42
CA MET A 19 -3.60 -17.33 6.58
C MET A 19 -3.15 -16.09 5.76
N GLY A 20 -3.07 -14.93 6.39
CA GLY A 20 -2.49 -13.72 5.77
C GLY A 20 -0.98 -13.79 5.52
N PHE A 21 -0.27 -14.74 6.16
CA PHE A 21 1.20 -14.79 6.19
C PHE A 21 1.85 -15.94 5.40
N GLN A 22 1.09 -16.77 4.67
CA GLN A 22 1.65 -17.94 3.97
C GLN A 22 1.63 -17.86 2.44
N ILE A 23 1.50 -16.67 1.85
CA ILE A 23 1.78 -16.49 0.42
C ILE A 23 3.27 -16.20 0.27
N GLY A 24 4.09 -17.23 0.04
CA GLY A 24 5.49 -16.99 -0.35
C GLY A 24 6.44 -18.18 -0.41
N LYS A 25 6.08 -19.38 0.06
CA LYS A 25 6.97 -20.55 0.02
C LYS A 25 6.59 -21.52 -1.09
N ASN A 26 6.71 -21.11 -2.36
CA ASN A 26 7.02 -22.03 -3.47
C ASN A 26 7.10 -21.30 -4.83
N LYS A 27 8.29 -20.82 -5.17
CA LYS A 27 8.78 -20.75 -6.56
C LYS A 27 10.27 -20.48 -6.47
N LYS A 28 11.09 -21.30 -7.14
CA LYS A 28 12.52 -21.06 -7.35
C LYS A 28 12.69 -19.61 -7.80
N THR A 29 13.17 -18.74 -6.91
CA THR A 29 13.38 -17.32 -7.15
C THR A 29 14.57 -17.17 -8.09
N LYS A 30 14.33 -17.30 -9.39
CA LYS A 30 15.25 -16.73 -10.38
C LYS A 30 15.24 -15.24 -10.13
N VAL A 31 16.34 -14.70 -9.62
CA VAL A 31 16.53 -13.26 -9.47
C VAL A 31 16.30 -12.64 -10.86
N ASN A 32 15.28 -11.82 -10.98
CA ASN A 32 14.99 -11.14 -12.24
C ASN A 32 16.03 -10.02 -12.39
N LEU A 33 17.05 -10.24 -13.22
CA LEU A 33 18.14 -9.29 -13.45
C LEU A 33 17.62 -7.88 -13.79
N TYR A 34 16.50 -7.80 -14.52
CA TYR A 34 15.84 -6.52 -14.81
C TYR A 34 15.40 -5.78 -13.55
N LEU A 35 14.75 -6.48 -12.60
CA LEU A 35 14.34 -5.88 -11.34
C LEU A 35 15.56 -5.48 -10.50
N LEU A 36 16.60 -6.32 -10.48
CA LEU A 36 17.84 -6.00 -9.76
C LEU A 36 18.44 -4.69 -10.27
N LEU A 37 18.56 -4.55 -11.60
CA LEU A 37 19.07 -3.34 -12.23
C LEU A 37 18.20 -2.12 -11.95
N LEU A 38 16.87 -2.26 -12.01
CA LEU A 38 15.95 -1.17 -11.65
C LEU A 38 16.09 -0.76 -10.18
N THR A 39 16.25 -1.72 -9.26
CA THR A 39 16.45 -1.42 -7.85
C THR A 39 17.76 -0.71 -7.61
N ILE A 40 18.85 -1.15 -8.26
CA ILE A 40 20.13 -0.45 -8.20
C ILE A 40 19.98 0.98 -8.74
N ALA A 41 19.35 1.16 -9.91
CA ALA A 41 19.11 2.47 -10.48
C ALA A 41 18.28 3.36 -9.55
N ALA A 42 17.19 2.84 -8.95
CA ALA A 42 16.36 3.59 -8.03
C ALA A 42 17.13 4.07 -6.78
N VAL A 43 18.01 3.22 -6.22
CA VAL A 43 18.75 3.53 -4.99
C VAL A 43 19.97 4.40 -5.27
N VAL A 44 20.70 4.14 -6.36
CA VAL A 44 21.95 4.84 -6.68
C VAL A 44 21.69 6.19 -7.35
N SER A 45 20.61 6.31 -8.14
CA SER A 45 20.34 7.51 -8.94
C SER A 45 20.39 8.81 -8.13
N PRO A 46 19.74 8.94 -6.95
CA PRO A 46 19.78 10.16 -6.13
C PRO A 46 21.20 10.64 -5.78
N PHE A 47 22.19 9.73 -5.77
CA PHE A 47 23.56 10.01 -5.40
C PHE A 47 24.47 10.31 -6.59
N LEU A 48 23.96 10.30 -7.83
CA LEU A 48 24.77 10.56 -9.04
C LEU A 48 25.52 11.90 -9.00
N HIS A 49 24.93 12.92 -8.40
CA HIS A 49 25.54 14.23 -8.27
C HIS A 49 26.81 14.23 -7.38
N LEU A 50 26.95 13.26 -6.47
CA LEU A 50 28.10 13.16 -5.56
C LEU A 50 29.42 12.89 -6.30
N PHE A 51 29.37 12.32 -7.51
CA PHE A 51 30.58 12.07 -8.31
C PHE A 51 31.31 13.34 -8.73
N TYR A 52 30.62 14.48 -8.75
CA TYR A 52 31.15 15.77 -9.18
C TYR A 52 31.19 16.80 -8.04
N LEU A 53 31.08 16.36 -6.78
CA LEU A 53 31.00 17.27 -5.62
C LEU A 53 32.29 18.08 -5.39
N TYR A 54 33.46 17.46 -5.61
CA TYR A 54 34.77 18.05 -5.29
C TYR A 54 35.51 18.59 -6.52
N ASN A 55 35.23 18.05 -7.70
CA ASN A 55 35.85 18.46 -8.98
C ASN A 55 34.74 18.62 -10.02
N ASP A 56 33.92 19.65 -9.82
CA ASP A 56 32.80 19.92 -10.70
C ASP A 56 33.28 20.38 -12.08
N LYS A 57 32.54 20.01 -13.11
CA LYS A 57 32.84 20.35 -14.49
C LYS A 57 31.73 21.23 -15.05
N GLU A 58 32.02 21.86 -16.16
CA GLU A 58 31.00 22.57 -16.94
C GLU A 58 29.83 21.61 -17.23
N GLY A 59 28.62 22.10 -16.94
CA GLY A 59 27.40 21.33 -17.17
C GLY A 59 27.04 21.25 -18.65
N ILE A 60 26.02 20.44 -18.95
CA ILE A 60 25.47 20.26 -20.30
C ILE A 60 24.00 20.70 -20.31
N PHE A 61 23.41 20.88 -21.50
CA PHE A 61 21.99 21.22 -21.67
C PHE A 61 21.54 22.49 -20.90
N GLY A 62 22.40 23.51 -20.81
CA GLY A 62 22.09 24.79 -20.16
C GLY A 62 22.34 24.82 -18.64
N TYR A 63 22.84 23.73 -18.06
CA TYR A 63 23.28 23.74 -16.66
C TYR A 63 24.69 24.31 -16.55
N ALA A 64 24.92 25.17 -15.55
CA ALA A 64 26.24 25.74 -15.27
C ALA A 64 27.25 24.68 -14.78
N TYR A 65 26.76 23.67 -14.04
CA TYR A 65 27.57 22.66 -13.38
C TYR A 65 27.08 21.25 -13.66
N MET A 66 28.01 20.30 -13.85
CA MET A 66 27.70 18.89 -14.08
C MET A 66 27.00 18.27 -12.87
N SER A 67 27.38 18.66 -11.65
CA SER A 67 26.68 18.24 -10.43
C SER A 67 25.19 18.61 -10.44
N SER A 68 24.84 19.80 -10.92
CA SER A 68 23.46 20.30 -11.00
C SER A 68 22.66 19.56 -12.06
N PHE A 69 23.27 19.26 -13.21
CA PHE A 69 22.65 18.42 -14.26
C PHE A 69 22.37 17.01 -13.73
N LEU A 70 23.36 16.36 -13.11
CA LEU A 70 23.20 15.02 -12.55
C LEU A 70 22.20 14.98 -11.40
N TYR A 71 22.14 16.03 -10.58
CA TYR A 71 21.11 16.19 -9.56
C TYR A 71 19.72 16.27 -10.20
N SER A 72 19.56 17.11 -11.23
CA SER A 72 18.27 17.24 -11.93
C SER A 72 17.85 15.95 -12.63
N LEU A 73 18.79 15.18 -13.19
CA LEU A 73 18.54 13.88 -13.82
C LEU A 73 18.24 12.77 -12.79
N SER A 74 18.79 12.88 -11.59
CA SER A 74 18.73 11.81 -10.58
C SER A 74 17.31 11.47 -10.12
N LEU A 75 16.49 12.48 -9.84
CA LEU A 75 15.13 12.30 -9.33
C LEU A 75 14.17 11.71 -10.38
N PRO A 76 14.17 12.18 -11.65
CA PRO A 76 13.43 11.54 -12.74
C PRO A 76 13.79 10.06 -12.94
N VAL A 77 15.08 9.73 -12.95
CA VAL A 77 15.55 8.34 -13.16
C VAL A 77 15.15 7.44 -11.99
N MET A 78 15.21 7.96 -10.75
CA MET A 78 14.68 7.26 -9.57
C MET A 78 13.18 7.02 -9.71
N ALA A 79 12.40 8.06 -10.05
CA ALA A 79 10.95 7.96 -10.20
C ALA A 79 10.57 6.93 -11.28
N LEU A 80 11.21 6.97 -12.45
CA LEU A 80 10.98 5.97 -13.51
C LEU A 80 11.27 4.56 -13.02
N SER A 81 12.40 4.36 -12.35
CA SER A 81 12.81 3.05 -11.83
C SER A 81 11.81 2.52 -10.79
N PHE A 82 11.41 3.36 -9.83
CA PHE A 82 10.44 3.01 -8.80
C PHE A 82 9.04 2.74 -9.38
N GLY A 83 8.60 3.57 -10.33
CA GLY A 83 7.34 3.39 -11.04
C GLY A 83 7.29 2.06 -11.81
N LEU A 84 8.37 1.69 -12.50
CA LEU A 84 8.49 0.41 -13.20
C LEU A 84 8.53 -0.80 -12.25
N ILE A 85 9.24 -0.69 -11.11
CA ILE A 85 9.23 -1.71 -10.05
C ILE A 85 7.80 -1.92 -9.55
N LEU A 86 7.09 -0.83 -9.23
CA LEU A 86 5.72 -0.90 -8.74
C LEU A 86 4.77 -1.51 -9.79
N LYS A 87 4.98 -1.21 -11.08
CA LYS A 87 4.24 -1.81 -12.20
C LYS A 87 4.49 -3.30 -12.32
N PHE A 88 5.71 -3.74 -12.05
CA PHE A 88 6.05 -5.15 -12.04
C PHE A 88 5.43 -5.86 -10.85
N LEU A 89 5.50 -5.25 -9.66
CA LEU A 89 4.94 -5.78 -8.41
C LEU A 89 3.43 -5.92 -8.47
N SER A 90 2.71 -5.05 -9.17
CA SER A 90 1.24 -5.13 -9.29
C SER A 90 0.75 -6.45 -9.85
N LYS A 91 1.58 -7.20 -10.60
CA LYS A 91 1.26 -8.53 -11.12
C LYS A 91 1.21 -9.64 -10.05
N TYR A 92 1.74 -9.39 -8.86
CA TYR A 92 1.85 -10.35 -7.77
C TYR A 92 0.94 -10.03 -6.58
N ILE A 93 0.14 -8.97 -6.68
CA ILE A 93 -0.71 -8.46 -5.61
C ILE A 93 -2.17 -8.91 -5.86
N PRO A 94 -3.01 -9.07 -4.81
CA PRO A 94 -4.42 -9.42 -4.99
C PRO A 94 -5.17 -8.49 -5.95
N LEU A 95 -6.14 -9.05 -6.68
CA LEU A 95 -6.91 -8.40 -7.75
C LEU A 95 -7.47 -7.01 -7.37
N ASP A 96 -7.91 -6.86 -6.12
CA ASP A 96 -8.52 -5.63 -5.62
C ASP A 96 -7.55 -4.44 -5.60
N PHE A 97 -6.25 -4.70 -5.47
CA PHE A 97 -5.21 -3.67 -5.40
C PHE A 97 -4.46 -3.45 -6.72
N ILE A 98 -4.68 -4.31 -7.73
CA ILE A 98 -3.93 -4.21 -9.01
C ILE A 98 -4.21 -2.86 -9.69
N LYS A 99 -5.47 -2.46 -9.80
CA LYS A 99 -5.87 -1.20 -10.44
C LYS A 99 -5.27 0.04 -9.75
N PRO A 100 -5.46 0.26 -8.43
CA PRO A 100 -4.91 1.44 -7.77
C PRO A 100 -3.37 1.47 -7.84
N ILE A 101 -2.69 0.33 -7.64
CA ILE A 101 -1.23 0.26 -7.72
C ILE A 101 -0.74 0.55 -9.14
N THR A 102 -1.44 0.06 -10.16
CA THR A 102 -1.09 0.33 -11.56
C THR A 102 -1.28 1.81 -11.90
N TYR A 103 -2.33 2.47 -11.39
CA TYR A 103 -2.50 3.91 -11.58
C TYR A 103 -1.42 4.73 -10.88
N ILE A 104 -1.10 4.39 -9.62
CA ILE A 104 0.00 5.03 -8.88
C ILE A 104 1.33 4.85 -9.64
N SER A 105 1.61 3.63 -10.10
CA SER A 105 2.80 3.33 -10.90
C SER A 105 2.86 4.17 -12.18
N ASN A 106 1.77 4.25 -12.93
CA ASN A 106 1.73 5.05 -14.17
C ASN A 106 1.89 6.55 -13.89
N LEU A 107 1.33 7.08 -12.79
CA LEU A 107 1.53 8.47 -12.37
C LEU A 107 3.00 8.76 -12.04
N ILE A 108 3.66 7.85 -11.32
CA ILE A 108 5.08 7.97 -10.99
C ILE A 108 5.94 7.92 -12.27
N ILE A 109 5.64 7.03 -13.21
CA ILE A 109 6.33 6.96 -14.50
C ILE A 109 6.11 8.26 -15.30
N PHE A 110 4.88 8.76 -15.33
CA PHE A 110 4.55 10.03 -15.98
C PHE A 110 5.35 11.21 -15.38
N LEU A 111 5.39 11.32 -14.04
CA LEU A 111 6.20 12.32 -13.35
C LEU A 111 7.68 12.20 -13.71
N GLY A 112 8.20 10.97 -13.75
CA GLY A 112 9.56 10.70 -14.20
C GLY A 112 9.84 11.23 -15.60
N PHE A 113 8.99 10.93 -16.59
CA PHE A 113 9.15 11.47 -17.94
C PHE A 113 8.96 12.99 -18.04
N PHE A 114 8.01 13.54 -17.28
CA PHE A 114 7.77 14.98 -17.23
C PHE A 114 9.02 15.73 -16.75
N PHE A 115 9.60 15.34 -15.61
CA PHE A 115 10.80 15.99 -15.11
C PHE A 115 12.03 15.68 -15.95
N LEU A 116 12.13 14.49 -16.56
CA LEU A 116 13.20 14.17 -17.50
C LEU A 116 13.16 15.09 -18.74
N THR A 117 11.96 15.41 -19.23
CA THR A 117 11.77 16.40 -20.29
C THR A 117 12.27 17.77 -19.84
N TYR A 118 11.94 18.19 -18.62
CA TYR A 118 12.41 19.45 -18.03
C TYR A 118 13.93 19.50 -17.81
N THR A 119 14.56 18.34 -17.54
CA THR A 119 16.03 18.24 -17.42
C THR A 119 16.73 18.46 -18.77
N PHE A 120 16.12 18.07 -19.89
CA PHE A 120 16.74 18.21 -21.21
C PHE A 120 16.30 19.45 -21.98
N LEU A 121 15.10 19.96 -21.70
CA LEU A 121 14.61 21.20 -22.29
C LEU A 121 14.73 22.33 -21.26
N SER A 122 15.63 23.27 -21.52
CA SER A 122 15.71 24.54 -20.80
C SER A 122 14.50 25.40 -21.15
N ILE A 123 13.36 25.08 -20.54
CA ILE A 123 12.13 25.87 -20.61
C ILE A 123 12.25 26.95 -19.54
N GLN A 124 11.86 28.17 -19.88
CA GLN A 124 11.83 29.28 -18.94
C GLN A 124 10.88 28.93 -17.77
N ASP A 125 11.40 29.03 -16.55
CA ASP A 125 10.61 28.78 -15.34
C ASP A 125 9.37 29.69 -15.30
N PHE A 126 8.32 29.20 -14.63
CA PHE A 126 7.13 30.00 -14.36
C PHE A 126 7.48 31.23 -13.51
N SER A 127 6.70 32.30 -13.70
CA SER A 127 6.85 33.50 -12.86
C SER A 127 6.65 33.15 -11.37
N LEU A 128 7.35 33.88 -10.49
CA LEU A 128 7.28 33.69 -9.04
C LEU A 128 5.83 33.68 -8.51
N PHE A 129 4.98 34.56 -9.05
CA PHE A 129 3.56 34.64 -8.68
C PHE A 129 2.79 33.38 -9.08
N THR A 130 3.06 32.85 -10.28
CA THR A 130 2.45 31.60 -10.75
C THR A 130 2.87 30.43 -9.85
N TYR A 131 4.15 30.36 -9.47
CA TYR A 131 4.66 29.31 -8.58
C TYR A 131 3.95 29.29 -7.22
N TYR A 132 3.89 30.44 -6.53
CA TYR A 132 3.21 30.54 -5.24
C TYR A 132 1.69 30.34 -5.35
N GLY A 133 1.07 30.83 -6.42
CA GLY A 133 -0.35 30.61 -6.68
C GLY A 133 -0.69 29.13 -6.82
N VAL A 134 0.12 28.37 -7.58
CA VAL A 134 -0.04 26.92 -7.73
C VAL A 134 0.20 26.20 -6.40
N LEU A 135 1.21 26.59 -5.62
CA LEU A 135 1.46 25.98 -4.30
C LEU A 135 0.26 26.14 -3.34
N ILE A 136 -0.34 27.34 -3.30
CA ILE A 136 -1.54 27.58 -2.48
C ILE A 136 -2.71 26.72 -2.96
N ALA A 137 -2.95 26.67 -4.27
CA ALA A 137 -4.02 25.86 -4.84
C ALA A 137 -3.83 24.36 -4.53
N VAL A 138 -2.61 23.85 -4.68
CA VAL A 138 -2.27 22.45 -4.36
C VAL A 138 -2.43 22.17 -2.86
N SER A 139 -2.02 23.10 -1.99
CA SER A 139 -2.19 22.97 -0.55
C SER A 139 -3.67 22.85 -0.14
N ILE A 140 -4.54 23.71 -0.69
CA ILE A 140 -5.98 23.64 -0.45
C ILE A 140 -6.56 22.32 -0.95
N PHE A 141 -6.20 21.90 -2.16
CA PHE A 141 -6.66 20.66 -2.76
C PHE A 141 -6.26 19.42 -1.95
N LEU A 142 -4.99 19.36 -1.51
CA LEU A 142 -4.49 18.26 -0.68
C LEU A 142 -5.16 18.24 0.69
N THR A 143 -5.42 19.40 1.29
CA THR A 143 -6.15 19.51 2.56
C THR A 143 -7.57 18.95 2.42
N PHE A 144 -8.25 19.25 1.32
CA PHE A 144 -9.57 18.69 1.04
C PHE A 144 -9.51 17.17 0.91
N ILE A 145 -8.58 16.63 0.12
CA ILE A 145 -8.37 15.18 -0.02
C ILE A 145 -8.11 14.53 1.35
N ALA A 146 -7.21 15.11 2.15
CA ALA A 146 -6.86 14.61 3.47
C ALA A 146 -8.09 14.55 4.40
N HIS A 147 -8.95 15.56 4.36
CA HIS A 147 -10.20 15.57 5.12
C HIS A 147 -11.13 14.39 4.73
N PHE A 148 -11.30 14.13 3.43
CA PHE A 148 -12.10 12.99 2.97
C PHE A 148 -11.51 11.64 3.36
N LEU A 149 -10.19 11.47 3.21
CA LEU A 149 -9.50 10.25 3.63
C LEU A 149 -9.64 10.01 5.13
N HIS A 150 -9.45 11.06 5.94
CA HIS A 150 -9.61 10.96 7.39
C HIS A 150 -11.03 10.56 7.77
N ARG A 151 -12.05 11.17 7.14
CA ARG A 151 -13.45 10.80 7.37
C ARG A 151 -13.75 9.35 6.95
N ALA A 152 -13.21 8.90 5.82
CA ALA A 152 -13.37 7.52 5.35
C ALA A 152 -12.70 6.52 6.31
N ALA A 153 -11.52 6.84 6.83
CA ALA A 153 -10.81 6.04 7.81
C ALA A 153 -11.62 5.88 9.11
N ILE A 154 -12.09 6.98 9.69
CA ILE A 154 -12.93 6.95 10.91
C ILE A 154 -14.20 6.14 10.67
N THR A 155 -14.87 6.34 9.53
CA THR A 155 -16.11 5.61 9.21
C THR A 155 -15.86 4.10 9.11
N THR A 156 -14.73 3.71 8.54
CA THR A 156 -14.33 2.30 8.41
C THR A 156 -14.02 1.69 9.78
N GLU A 157 -13.31 2.43 10.64
CA GLU A 157 -13.01 2.02 12.01
C GLU A 157 -14.30 1.85 12.84
N GLN A 158 -15.21 2.82 12.77
CA GLN A 158 -16.50 2.74 13.46
C GLN A 158 -17.35 1.55 12.97
N ARG A 159 -17.35 1.29 11.65
CA ARG A 159 -18.03 0.13 11.08
C ARG A 159 -17.42 -1.18 11.58
N LEU A 160 -16.10 -1.26 11.66
CA LEU A 160 -15.39 -2.42 12.20
C LEU A 160 -15.73 -2.65 13.68
N LYS A 161 -15.64 -1.60 14.51
CA LYS A 161 -16.05 -1.64 15.93
C LYS A 161 -17.48 -2.17 16.09
N LYS A 162 -18.42 -1.70 15.24
CA LYS A 162 -19.81 -2.15 15.27
C LYS A 162 -19.98 -3.62 14.87
N ILE A 163 -19.21 -4.10 13.90
CA ILE A 163 -19.22 -5.52 13.48
C ILE A 163 -18.67 -6.40 14.61
N ILE A 164 -17.57 -5.98 15.25
CA ILE A 164 -16.96 -6.68 16.38
C ILE A 164 -17.92 -6.73 17.57
N SER A 165 -18.53 -5.60 17.95
CA SER A 165 -19.52 -5.55 19.03
C SER A 165 -20.71 -6.47 18.76
N LYS A 166 -21.27 -6.47 17.56
CA LYS A 166 -22.35 -7.41 17.19
C LYS A 166 -21.94 -8.87 17.25
N LEU A 167 -20.69 -9.17 16.89
CA LEU A 167 -20.16 -10.53 16.98
C LEU A 167 -20.06 -10.97 18.45
N PHE A 168 -19.57 -10.11 19.34
CA PHE A 168 -19.54 -10.37 20.78
C PHE A 168 -20.94 -10.53 21.37
N ASP A 169 -21.88 -9.65 21.02
CA ASP A 169 -23.28 -9.76 21.46
C ASP A 169 -23.88 -11.11 21.05
N PHE A 170 -23.62 -11.56 19.81
CA PHE A 170 -24.09 -12.86 19.33
C PHE A 170 -23.46 -14.04 20.11
N ILE A 171 -22.16 -13.98 20.41
CA ILE A 171 -21.45 -15.05 21.12
C ILE A 171 -21.87 -15.10 22.60
N ILE A 172 -22.02 -13.96 23.26
CA ILE A 172 -22.28 -13.87 24.70
C ILE A 172 -23.78 -14.02 25.01
N LEU A 173 -24.65 -13.39 24.22
CA LEU A 173 -26.09 -13.32 24.56
C LEU A 173 -26.92 -14.34 23.79
N GLU A 174 -26.60 -14.59 22.52
CA GLU A 174 -27.47 -15.39 21.64
C GLU A 174 -27.07 -16.87 21.57
N THR A 175 -25.76 -17.16 21.63
CA THR A 175 -25.23 -18.53 21.60
C THR A 175 -25.63 -19.36 22.83
N PRO A 176 -25.54 -18.86 24.08
CA PRO A 176 -25.92 -19.66 25.24
C PRO A 176 -27.40 -20.01 25.25
N ARG A 177 -28.26 -19.07 24.82
CA ARG A 177 -29.71 -19.25 24.77
C ARG A 177 -30.18 -20.31 23.79
N LYS A 178 -29.45 -20.56 22.69
CA LYS A 178 -29.84 -21.53 21.65
C LYS A 178 -29.06 -22.84 21.70
N HIS A 179 -27.84 -22.84 22.23
CA HIS A 179 -26.91 -23.95 22.05
C HIS A 179 -26.28 -24.48 23.35
N VAL A 180 -26.55 -23.85 24.49
CA VAL A 180 -26.05 -24.27 25.80
C VAL A 180 -27.22 -24.61 26.72
N SER A 181 -27.15 -25.78 27.37
CA SER A 181 -28.13 -26.21 28.38
C SER A 181 -28.23 -25.16 29.50
N GLU A 182 -29.44 -24.87 29.98
CA GLU A 182 -29.70 -23.79 30.97
C GLU A 182 -28.77 -23.84 32.19
N GLU A 183 -28.46 -25.03 32.69
CA GLU A 183 -27.55 -25.24 33.83
C GLU A 183 -26.10 -24.75 33.59
N LYS A 184 -25.65 -24.64 32.34
CA LYS A 184 -24.26 -24.27 31.98
C LYS A 184 -24.14 -22.87 31.37
N GLN A 185 -25.25 -22.14 31.25
CA GLN A 185 -25.23 -20.81 30.62
C GLN A 185 -24.46 -19.79 31.46
N ILE A 186 -24.56 -19.88 32.79
CA ILE A 186 -23.88 -18.98 33.73
C ILE A 186 -22.36 -19.18 33.67
N ASP A 187 -21.89 -20.43 33.72
CA ASP A 187 -20.46 -20.77 33.63
C ASP A 187 -19.85 -20.33 32.30
N TYR A 188 -20.62 -20.45 31.20
CA TYR A 188 -20.19 -20.01 29.88
C TYR A 188 -19.93 -18.49 29.84
N VAL A 189 -20.83 -17.68 30.38
CA VAL A 189 -20.68 -16.21 30.42
C VAL A 189 -19.49 -15.81 31.29
N ILE A 190 -19.36 -16.40 32.50
CA ILE A 190 -18.25 -16.11 33.43
C ILE A 190 -16.89 -16.45 32.81
N SER A 191 -16.79 -17.58 32.11
CA SER A 191 -15.54 -18.00 31.44
C SER A 191 -15.12 -17.02 30.34
N TYR A 192 -16.09 -16.45 29.63
CA TYR A 192 -15.83 -15.54 28.52
C TYR A 192 -15.44 -14.14 29.01
N GLU A 193 -16.09 -13.65 30.07
CA GLU A 193 -15.77 -12.38 30.71
C GLU A 193 -14.34 -12.39 31.28
N LYS A 194 -13.91 -13.52 31.86
CA LYS A 194 -12.53 -13.71 32.31
C LYS A 194 -11.51 -13.57 31.18
N ILE A 195 -11.76 -14.20 30.03
CA ILE A 195 -10.86 -14.15 28.85
C ILE A 195 -10.81 -12.73 28.27
N ILE A 196 -11.93 -12.00 28.23
CA ILE A 196 -11.96 -10.62 27.73
C ILE A 196 -11.14 -9.69 28.63
N ASN A 197 -11.25 -9.82 29.96
CA ASN A 197 -10.48 -9.01 30.90
C ASN A 197 -8.98 -9.32 30.84
N GLU A 198 -8.58 -10.58 30.67
CA GLU A 198 -7.17 -10.95 30.45
C GLU A 198 -6.57 -10.31 29.19
N ILE A 199 -7.37 -10.11 28.12
CA ILE A 199 -6.90 -9.47 26.88
C ILE A 199 -6.91 -7.93 27.00
N GLY A 200 -7.76 -7.35 27.85
CA GLY A 200 -7.87 -5.90 28.04
C GLY A 200 -6.81 -5.29 28.96
N ASP A 201 -6.13 -6.10 29.76
CA ASP A 201 -5.07 -5.70 30.69
C ASP A 201 -3.64 -5.78 30.07
N GLU A 202 -3.49 -6.20 28.80
CA GLU A 202 -2.25 -6.10 27.99
C GLU A 202 -2.21 -4.85 27.10
#